data_AF-A0A085M520-F1
#
_entry.id   AF-A0A085M520-F1
#
_cell.length_a   1.000
_cell.length_b   1.000
_cell.length_c   1.000
_cell.angle_alpha   90.00
_cell.angle_beta   90.00
_cell.angle_gamma   90.00
#
_symmetry.space_group_name_H-M   'P 1'
#
loop_
_entity.id
_entity.type
_entity.pdbx_description
1 polymer ?
#
loop_
_entity_poly.entity_id
_entity_poly.type
_entity_poly.pdbx_seq_one_letter_code
_entity_poly.pdbx_strand_id
1 'polypeptide(L)'
;MVALLKLAVALLCLASVSATEKALLDKFAQAAVNGINNDNRSGEKLYVVQSYDEVKETDDGITFDLFAVQTQCRKRTKLDKAKCVPNEDSSVLYHKVIVTKKPNGAYSVKSVGSMVPIEPDIE
;
A
#
# COMPACT_ATOMS: atom_id res chain seq x y z
N MET A 1 -60.76 11.65 7.99
CA MET A 1 -60.33 10.91 6.79
C MET A 1 -58.97 11.45 6.36
N VAL A 2 -57.99 10.55 6.34
CA VAL A 2 -56.77 10.48 5.52
C VAL A 2 -56.18 11.80 4.98
N ALA A 3 -55.10 12.25 5.63
CA ALA A 3 -54.02 12.98 4.96
C ALA A 3 -52.70 12.21 5.20
N LEU A 4 -52.67 10.98 4.71
CA LEU A 4 -51.45 10.18 4.55
C LEU A 4 -50.83 10.50 3.19
N LEU A 5 -49.54 10.24 3.09
CA LEU A 5 -48.71 10.21 1.87
C LEU A 5 -48.28 11.58 1.34
N LYS A 6 -47.06 11.98 1.72
CA LYS A 6 -45.85 11.80 0.88
C LYS A 6 -44.60 11.92 1.75
N LEU A 7 -44.35 10.90 2.60
CA LEU A 7 -42.97 10.66 3.03
C LEU A 7 -42.23 10.20 1.78
N ALA A 8 -41.55 11.14 1.13
CA ALA A 8 -40.63 10.84 0.06
C ALA A 8 -39.60 9.85 0.64
N VAL A 9 -39.73 8.61 0.19
CA VAL A 9 -38.72 7.56 0.31
C VAL A 9 -37.53 8.05 -0.52
N ALA A 10 -36.77 8.99 0.03
CA ALA A 10 -35.40 9.23 -0.37
C ALA A 10 -34.55 8.17 0.35
N LEU A 11 -34.86 6.89 0.11
CA LEU A 11 -33.84 5.84 0.13
C LEU A 11 -32.97 6.08 -1.10
N LEU A 12 -32.21 7.18 -1.09
CA LEU A 12 -30.92 7.16 -1.77
C LEU A 12 -30.06 6.22 -0.94
N CYS A 13 -30.18 4.92 -1.22
CA CYS A 13 -29.04 4.04 -1.15
C CYS A 13 -28.00 4.62 -2.12
N LEU A 14 -27.27 5.63 -1.65
CA LEU A 14 -25.99 6.00 -2.21
C LEU A 14 -25.19 4.71 -2.14
N ALA A 15 -25.06 4.08 -3.30
CA ALA A 15 -24.14 2.98 -3.53
C ALA A 15 -22.88 3.26 -2.72
N SER A 16 -22.50 2.30 -1.89
CA SER A 16 -21.26 2.31 -1.13
C SER A 16 -20.10 2.38 -2.12
N VAL A 17 -19.76 3.58 -2.57
CA VAL A 17 -18.53 3.88 -3.27
C VAL A 17 -17.45 3.89 -2.18
N SER A 18 -17.00 2.71 -1.75
CA SER A 18 -15.70 2.66 -1.07
C SER A 18 -14.65 2.85 -2.16
N ALA A 19 -14.38 4.10 -2.51
CA ALA A 19 -13.07 4.46 -3.01
C ALA A 19 -12.21 4.60 -1.75
N THR A 20 -11.32 3.65 -1.51
CA THR A 20 -10.35 3.75 -0.41
C THR A 20 -9.58 5.04 -0.57
N GLU A 21 -9.54 5.84 0.49
CA GLU A 21 -8.81 7.09 0.49
C GLU A 21 -7.34 6.86 0.17
N LYS A 22 -6.77 7.69 -0.72
CA LYS A 22 -5.34 7.64 -1.05
C LYS A 22 -4.46 7.66 0.21
N ALA A 23 -4.83 8.44 1.22
CA ALA A 23 -4.10 8.52 2.49
C ALA A 23 -4.07 7.18 3.25
N LEU A 24 -5.10 6.34 3.08
CA LEU A 24 -5.17 5.01 3.67
C LEU A 24 -4.29 4.03 2.87
N LEU A 25 -4.32 4.08 1.53
CA LEU A 25 -3.40 3.33 0.67
C LEU A 25 -1.93 3.67 0.95
N ASP A 26 -1.60 4.96 1.11
CA ASP A 26 -0.25 5.42 1.46
C ASP A 26 0.24 4.79 2.78
N LYS A 27 -0.65 4.62 3.76
CA LYS A 27 -0.32 3.94 5.03
C LYS A 27 -0.07 2.45 4.83
N PHE A 28 -0.84 1.78 3.97
CA PHE A 28 -0.62 0.36 3.68
C PHE A 28 0.68 0.14 2.91
N ALA A 29 0.98 0.98 1.91
CA ALA A 29 2.24 0.93 1.17
C ALA A 29 3.43 1.15 2.12
N GLN A 30 3.35 2.14 3.01
CA GLN A 30 4.39 2.38 4.01
C GLN A 30 4.55 1.21 4.99
N ALA A 31 3.44 0.59 5.42
CA ALA A 31 3.49 -0.59 6.29
C ALA A 31 4.17 -1.78 5.60
N ALA A 32 3.87 -2.01 4.31
CA ALA A 32 4.52 -3.04 3.51
C ALA A 32 6.04 -2.79 3.38
N VAL A 33 6.46 -1.56 3.06
CA VAL A 33 7.88 -1.17 3.01
C VAL A 33 8.57 -1.31 4.36
N ASN A 34 7.88 -1.00 5.47
CA ASN A 34 8.42 -1.24 6.81
C ASN A 34 8.68 -2.74 7.05
N GLY A 35 7.79 -3.61 6.56
CA GLY A 35 7.99 -5.06 6.56
C GLY A 35 9.23 -5.47 5.77
N ILE A 36 9.40 -4.96 4.54
CA ILE A 36 10.59 -5.19 3.71
C ILE A 36 11.86 -4.74 4.44
N ASN A 37 11.85 -3.56 5.06
CA ASN A 37 13.00 -3.01 5.78
C ASN A 37 13.39 -3.80 7.03
N ASN A 38 12.44 -4.52 7.63
CA ASN A 38 12.68 -5.39 8.79
C ASN A 38 13.10 -6.81 8.40
N ASP A 39 12.93 -7.23 7.14
CA ASP A 39 13.40 -8.52 6.64
C ASP A 39 14.88 -8.43 6.23
N ASN A 40 15.75 -9.27 6.79
CA ASN A 40 17.18 -9.26 6.46
C ASN A 40 17.47 -9.67 5.01
N ARG A 41 16.55 -10.39 4.35
CA ARG A 41 16.75 -10.89 2.98
C ARG A 41 16.71 -9.79 1.91
N SER A 42 16.13 -8.62 2.20
CA SER A 42 16.14 -7.47 1.27
C SER A 42 17.46 -6.69 1.26
N GLY A 43 18.52 -7.21 1.89
CA GLY A 43 19.86 -6.62 1.89
C GLY A 43 20.08 -5.59 2.99
N GLU A 44 21.16 -4.82 2.89
CA GLU A 44 21.59 -3.90 3.96
C GLU A 44 20.96 -2.50 3.90
N LYS A 45 20.30 -2.17 2.80
CA LYS A 45 19.80 -0.83 2.53
C LYS A 45 18.32 -0.67 2.88
N LEU A 46 17.92 0.55 3.18
CA LEU A 46 16.51 0.90 3.38
C LEU A 46 15.83 1.10 2.04
N TYR A 47 14.58 0.68 1.97
CA TYR A 47 13.65 0.93 0.87
C TYR A 47 12.62 1.99 1.26
N VAL A 48 12.15 2.73 0.27
CA VAL A 48 11.03 3.67 0.38
C VAL A 48 9.96 3.33 -0.66
N VAL A 49 8.73 3.80 -0.44
CA VAL A 49 7.66 3.68 -1.44
C VAL A 49 8.03 4.56 -2.63
N GLN A 50 8.18 3.97 -3.82
CA GLN A 50 8.29 4.71 -5.08
C GLN A 50 6.91 5.02 -5.63
N SER A 51 6.11 3.97 -5.80
CA SER A 51 4.75 4.02 -6.33
C SER A 51 3.97 2.76 -5.94
N TYR A 52 2.67 2.81 -6.18
CA TYR A 52 1.80 1.65 -6.19
C TYR A 52 0.71 1.84 -7.24
N ASP A 53 0.21 0.74 -7.79
CA ASP A 53 -0.84 0.72 -8.81
C ASP A 53 -1.71 -0.54 -8.68
N GLU A 54 -2.57 -0.79 -9.67
CA GLU A 54 -3.45 -1.97 -9.73
C GLU A 54 -4.29 -2.18 -8.46
N VAL A 55 -4.76 -1.08 -7.86
CA VAL A 55 -5.58 -1.11 -6.64
C VAL A 55 -6.92 -1.79 -6.92
N LYS A 56 -7.20 -2.86 -6.20
CA LYS A 56 -8.43 -3.64 -6.27
C LYS A 56 -9.03 -3.74 -4.89
N GLU A 57 -10.29 -3.32 -4.77
CA GLU A 57 -11.07 -3.42 -3.55
C GLU A 57 -12.10 -4.53 -3.71
N THR A 58 -12.19 -5.38 -2.70
CA THR A 58 -13.11 -6.52 -2.61
C THR A 58 -13.71 -6.56 -1.21
N ASP A 59 -14.74 -7.37 -1.01
CA ASP A 59 -15.35 -7.56 0.31
C ASP A 59 -14.35 -8.09 1.35
N ASP A 60 -13.34 -8.85 0.89
CA ASP A 60 -12.32 -9.47 1.75
C ASP A 60 -11.14 -8.53 2.05
N GLY A 61 -11.03 -7.39 1.36
CA GLY A 61 -9.95 -6.42 1.55
C GLY A 61 -9.46 -5.74 0.27
N ILE A 62 -8.24 -5.22 0.35
CA ILE A 62 -7.63 -4.40 -0.70
C ILE A 62 -6.34 -5.07 -1.16
N THR A 63 -6.12 -5.15 -2.47
CA THR A 63 -4.84 -5.57 -3.04
C THR A 63 -4.30 -4.50 -3.96
N PHE A 64 -2.99 -4.32 -4.00
CA PHE A 64 -2.32 -3.43 -4.94
C PHE A 64 -0.89 -3.88 -5.17
N ASP A 65 -0.31 -3.44 -6.27
CA ASP A 65 1.09 -3.70 -6.58
C ASP A 65 1.95 -2.54 -6.06
N LEU A 66 3.08 -2.86 -5.43
CA LEU A 66 3.97 -1.93 -4.74
C LEU A 66 5.35 -1.99 -5.37
N PHE A 67 5.87 -0.82 -5.72
CA PHE A 67 7.25 -0.62 -6.14
C PHE A 67 8.01 0.04 -4.99
N ALA A 68 8.91 -0.72 -4.38
CA ALA A 68 9.76 -0.25 -3.30
C ALA A 68 11.17 -0.04 -3.83
N VAL A 69 11.66 1.20 -3.78
CA VAL A 69 12.97 1.56 -4.33
C VAL A 69 14.01 1.64 -3.22
N GLN A 70 15.19 1.09 -3.49
CA GLN A 70 16.31 1.12 -2.58
C GLN A 70 16.84 2.55 -2.39
N THR A 71 17.34 2.85 -1.20
CA THR A 71 18.00 4.12 -0.88
C THR A 71 19.47 3.90 -0.58
N GLN A 72 20.23 4.99 -0.45
CA GLN A 72 21.62 4.91 -0.01
C GLN A 72 21.77 4.67 1.51
N CYS A 73 20.71 4.82 2.29
CA CYS A 73 20.73 4.61 3.75
C CYS A 73 20.82 3.14 4.13
N ARG A 74 21.60 2.82 5.16
CA ARG A 74 21.66 1.47 5.74
C ARG A 74 20.45 1.22 6.65
N LYS A 75 20.03 -0.05 6.74
CA LYS A 75 19.12 -0.52 7.79
C LYS A 75 19.72 -0.20 9.15
N ARG A 76 18.85 0.02 10.15
CA ARG A 76 19.16 0.51 11.51
C ARG A 76 19.52 2.00 11.60
N THR A 77 19.67 2.71 10.48
CA THR A 77 19.55 4.17 10.50
C THR A 77 18.07 4.54 10.63
N LYS A 78 17.76 5.59 11.40
CA LYS A 78 16.40 6.14 11.41
C LYS A 78 16.07 6.64 10.00
N LEU A 79 14.98 6.17 9.40
CA LEU A 79 14.55 6.60 8.08
C LEU A 79 14.27 8.12 8.11
N ASP A 80 15.17 8.89 7.53
CA ASP A 80 15.01 10.32 7.27
C ASP A 80 14.69 10.46 5.79
N LYS A 81 13.42 10.70 5.45
CA LYS A 81 12.95 10.76 4.05
C LYS A 81 13.65 11.85 3.23
N ALA A 82 14.21 12.89 3.88
CA ALA A 82 14.94 13.94 3.18
C ALA A 82 16.39 13.54 2.84
N LYS A 83 16.94 12.52 3.52
CA LYS A 83 18.33 12.07 3.34
C LYS A 83 18.44 10.68 2.69
N CYS A 84 17.44 9.83 2.93
CA CYS A 84 17.35 8.50 2.35
C CYS A 84 16.63 8.57 1.01
N VAL A 85 17.25 9.28 0.07
CA VAL A 85 16.74 9.46 -1.28
C VAL A 85 17.32 8.36 -2.19
N PRO A 86 16.49 7.75 -3.05
CA PRO A 86 16.97 6.92 -4.15
C PRO A 86 17.82 7.70 -5.15
N ASN A 87 18.64 7.01 -5.91
CA ASN A 87 19.35 7.54 -7.07
C ASN A 87 18.94 6.77 -8.35
N GLU A 88 19.46 7.18 -9.50
CA GLU A 88 19.12 6.60 -10.81
C GLU A 88 19.46 5.10 -10.90
N ASP A 89 20.51 4.66 -10.20
CA ASP A 89 20.93 3.25 -10.16
C ASP A 89 20.23 2.43 -9.07
N SER A 90 19.19 2.98 -8.43
CA SER A 90 18.53 2.31 -7.32
C SER A 90 17.68 1.14 -7.77
N SER A 91 18.05 -0.02 -7.25
CA SER A 91 17.30 -1.27 -7.37
C SER A 91 15.87 -1.15 -6.85
N VAL A 92 14.92 -1.80 -7.53
CA VAL A 92 13.50 -1.79 -7.19
C VAL A 92 13.02 -3.21 -6.85
N LEU A 93 12.28 -3.32 -5.75
CA LEU A 93 11.55 -4.51 -5.37
C LEU A 93 10.08 -4.34 -5.76
N TYR A 94 9.55 -5.34 -6.45
CA TYR A 94 8.13 -5.43 -6.79
C TYR A 94 7.42 -6.41 -5.86
N HIS A 95 6.35 -5.95 -5.23
CA HIS A 95 5.58 -6.73 -4.28
C HIS A 95 4.08 -6.56 -4.49
N LYS A 96 3.34 -7.65 -4.36
CA LYS A 96 1.89 -7.60 -4.17
C LYS A 96 1.56 -7.35 -2.71
N VAL A 97 0.84 -6.28 -2.43
CA VAL A 97 0.33 -5.97 -1.10
C VAL A 97 -1.10 -6.49 -0.97
N ILE A 98 -1.35 -7.21 0.12
CA ILE A 98 -2.66 -7.74 0.49
C ILE A 98 -3.02 -7.16 1.85
N VAL A 99 -4.12 -6.41 1.86
CA VAL A 99 -4.65 -5.76 3.06
C VAL A 99 -5.96 -6.44 3.42
N THR A 100 -6.03 -7.04 4.61
CA THR A 100 -7.24 -7.69 5.11
C THR A 100 -7.84 -6.86 6.24
N LYS A 101 -9.14 -6.56 6.15
CA LYS A 101 -9.88 -5.89 7.22
C LYS A 101 -10.28 -6.92 8.27
N LYS A 102 -9.85 -6.72 9.52
CA LYS A 102 -10.18 -7.59 10.65
C LYS A 102 -11.57 -7.24 11.22
N PRO A 103 -12.23 -8.17 11.92
CA PRO A 103 -13.55 -7.93 12.52
C PRO A 103 -13.61 -6.75 13.49
N ASN A 104 -12.48 -6.42 14.14
CA ASN A 104 -12.36 -5.28 15.05
C ASN A 104 -12.10 -3.94 14.33
N GLY A 105 -12.18 -3.90 13.00
CA GLY A 105 -11.93 -2.70 12.19
C GLY A 105 -10.45 -2.39 11.94
N ALA A 106 -9.51 -3.14 12.51
CA ALA A 106 -8.09 -2.98 12.21
C ALA A 106 -7.73 -3.61 10.85
N TYR A 107 -6.63 -3.18 10.25
CA TYR A 107 -6.11 -3.76 9.00
C TYR A 107 -4.88 -4.62 9.28
N SER A 108 -4.77 -5.75 8.57
CA SER A 108 -3.55 -6.54 8.45
C SER A 108 -2.93 -6.29 7.08
N VAL A 109 -1.63 -5.99 7.02
CA VAL A 109 -0.92 -5.77 5.76
C VAL A 109 0.11 -6.87 5.57
N LYS A 110 0.03 -7.58 4.44
CA LYS A 110 1.01 -8.57 4.01
C LYS A 110 1.60 -8.13 2.68
N SER A 111 2.90 -8.31 2.52
CA SER A 111 3.62 -8.08 1.27
C SER A 111 4.16 -9.40 0.75
N VAL A 112 3.96 -9.69 -0.54
CA VAL A 112 4.40 -10.91 -1.22
C VAL A 112 5.19 -10.53 -2.46
N GLY A 113 6.46 -10.90 -2.51
CA GLY A 113 7.35 -10.55 -3.61
C GLY A 113 8.75 -11.13 -3.39
N SER A 114 9.56 -11.13 -4.44
CA SER A 114 10.98 -11.47 -4.34
C SER A 114 11.71 -10.41 -3.53
N MET A 115 12.65 -10.81 -2.68
CA MET A 115 13.57 -9.88 -2.00
C MET A 115 14.83 -9.61 -2.83
N VAL A 116 14.89 -10.19 -4.04
CA VAL A 116 15.91 -9.90 -5.05
C VAL A 116 15.35 -8.81 -5.97
N PRO A 117 16.03 -7.68 -6.14
CA PRO A 117 15.60 -6.63 -7.04
C PRO A 117 15.44 -7.09 -8.48
N ILE A 118 14.57 -6.42 -9.21
CA ILE A 118 14.50 -6.55 -10.65
C ILE A 118 15.72 -5.81 -11.22
N GLU A 119 16.57 -6.52 -11.94
CA GLU A 119 17.66 -5.89 -12.70
C GLU A 119 17.03 -5.14 -13.88
N PRO A 120 17.47 -3.89 -14.19
CA PRO A 120 17.03 -3.25 -15.42
C PRO A 120 17.51 -4.11 -16.59
N ASP A 121 16.59 -4.55 -17.45
CA ASP A 121 16.94 -5.18 -18.71
C ASP A 121 17.80 -4.19 -19.50
N ILE A 122 19.09 -4.46 -19.60
CA ILE A 122 20.02 -3.68 -20.41
C ILE A 122 19.79 -4.13 -21.85
N GLU A 123 18.95 -3.39 -22.61
CA GLU A 123 18.88 -3.49 -24.07
C GLU A 123 20.09 -2.82 -24.76
#